data_AF-A0A9W5Q4W2-F1
#
_entry.id   AF-A0A9W5Q4W2-F1
#
_cell.length_a   1.000
_cell.length_b   1.000
_cell.length_c   1.000
_cell.angle_alpha   90.00
_cell.angle_beta   90.00
_cell.angle_gamma   90.00
#
_symmetry.space_group_name_H-M   'P 1'
#
loop_
_entity.id
_entity.type
_entity.pdbx_description
1 polymer ?
#
loop_
_entity_poly.entity_id
_entity_poly.type
_entity_poly.pdbx_seq_one_letter_code
_entity_poly.pdbx_strand_id
1 'polypeptide(L)'
;MGSVKRDLTINERMLEHTYALDNPKSVDLLLRHLPYMKERRYNGDYDASIVLLDLETAISNADLTDRQRQVLRLVYFEDMKQRDVAISLGITAPTVNLYKRLLAQKIAAVFERWAWEDEGYKLTVVSTERKAVA
;
A
#
# COMPACT_ATOMS: atom_id res chain seq x y z
N MET A 1 -13.00 -11.27 33.67
CA MET A 1 -12.65 -10.92 32.28
C MET A 1 -11.26 -11.46 32.01
N GLY A 2 -11.13 -12.47 31.15
CA GLY A 2 -9.85 -13.15 30.92
C GLY A 2 -8.92 -12.29 30.08
N SER A 3 -7.71 -12.03 30.57
CA SER A 3 -6.65 -11.42 29.79
C SER A 3 -6.18 -12.44 28.75
N VAL A 4 -6.71 -12.35 27.53
CA VAL A 4 -6.12 -13.06 26.40
C VAL A 4 -4.79 -12.38 26.14
N LYS A 5 -3.68 -13.03 26.52
CA LYS A 5 -2.34 -12.64 26.09
C LYS A 5 -2.27 -12.85 24.57
N ARG A 6 -2.71 -11.85 23.82
CA ARG A 6 -2.45 -11.79 22.38
C ARG A 6 -1.00 -11.37 22.23
N ASP A 7 -0.22 -12.25 21.63
CA ASP A 7 1.17 -12.00 21.29
C ASP A 7 1.19 -11.06 20.09
N LEU A 8 1.25 -9.74 20.35
CA LEU A 8 1.20 -8.68 19.35
C LEU A 8 2.31 -8.87 18.28
N THR A 9 3.45 -9.40 18.71
CA THR A 9 4.62 -9.61 17.86
C THR A 9 4.43 -10.67 16.78
N ILE A 10 3.50 -11.62 16.95
CA ILE A 10 3.23 -12.67 15.95
C ILE A 10 2.44 -12.09 14.78
N ASN A 11 1.49 -11.19 15.04
CA ASN A 11 0.67 -10.60 13.99
C ASN A 11 1.42 -9.52 13.19
N GLU A 12 2.28 -8.72 13.84
CA GLU A 12 3.21 -7.80 13.16
C GLU A 12 4.03 -8.55 12.09
N ARG A 13 4.64 -9.68 12.49
CA ARG A 13 5.41 -10.54 11.57
C ARG A 13 4.55 -11.15 10.47
N MET A 14 3.29 -11.49 10.76
CA MET A 14 2.40 -12.11 9.78
C MET A 14 1.93 -11.11 8.73
N LEU A 15 1.67 -9.85 9.08
CA LEU A 15 1.33 -8.80 8.10
C LEU A 15 2.55 -8.37 7.28
N GLU A 16 3.72 -8.22 7.90
CA GLU A 16 5.02 -8.07 7.21
C GLU A 16 5.24 -9.20 6.18
N HIS A 17 4.91 -10.45 6.55
CA HIS A 17 5.02 -11.59 5.65
C HIS A 17 3.89 -11.68 4.61
N THR A 18 2.68 -11.19 4.92
CA THR A 18 1.50 -11.32 4.04
C THR A 18 1.60 -10.36 2.85
N TYR A 19 2.17 -9.17 3.05
CA TYR A 19 2.33 -8.19 1.99
C TYR A 19 3.81 -7.84 1.82
N ALA A 20 4.37 -8.31 0.71
CA ALA A 20 5.67 -7.85 0.22
C ALA A 20 5.54 -6.38 -0.26
N LEU A 21 5.55 -5.40 0.64
CA LEU A 21 5.16 -4.00 0.33
C LEU A 21 6.18 -3.24 -0.53
N ASP A 22 7.39 -3.78 -0.70
CA ASP A 22 8.36 -3.39 -1.72
C ASP A 22 7.92 -3.78 -3.14
N ASN A 23 6.89 -4.62 -3.28
CA ASN A 23 6.34 -5.05 -4.56
C ASN A 23 5.03 -4.31 -4.92
N PRO A 24 4.96 -3.67 -6.10
CA PRO A 24 3.76 -2.97 -6.56
C PRO A 24 2.49 -3.83 -6.58
N LYS A 25 2.61 -5.15 -6.82
CA LYS A 25 1.45 -6.05 -6.81
C LYS A 25 0.87 -6.21 -5.41
N SER A 26 1.71 -6.29 -4.38
CA SER A 26 1.26 -6.39 -2.99
C SER A 26 0.62 -5.09 -2.53
N VAL A 27 1.15 -3.94 -2.97
CA VAL A 27 0.54 -2.64 -2.71
C VAL A 27 -0.85 -2.54 -3.37
N ASP A 28 -1.00 -2.96 -4.64
CA ASP A 28 -2.34 -3.02 -5.28
C ASP A 28 -3.30 -3.93 -4.51
N LEU A 29 -2.81 -5.07 -4.02
CA LEU A 29 -3.61 -6.00 -3.21
C LEU A 29 -4.02 -5.35 -1.88
N LEU A 30 -3.10 -4.71 -1.16
CA LEU A 30 -3.38 -4.00 0.09
C LEU A 30 -4.41 -2.89 -0.13
N LEU A 31 -4.26 -2.10 -1.20
CA LEU A 31 -5.21 -1.04 -1.57
C LEU A 31 -6.63 -1.60 -1.82
N ARG A 32 -6.76 -2.77 -2.46
CA ARG A 32 -8.06 -3.44 -2.62
C ARG A 32 -8.62 -3.97 -1.30
N HIS A 33 -7.75 -4.35 -0.37
CA HIS A 33 -8.12 -4.86 0.95
C HIS A 33 -8.38 -3.75 1.98
N LEU A 34 -8.34 -2.47 1.60
CA LEU A 34 -8.60 -1.35 2.52
C LEU A 34 -9.88 -1.51 3.36
N PRO A 35 -11.04 -1.92 2.81
CA PRO A 35 -12.25 -2.11 3.62
C PRO A 35 -12.05 -3.18 4.71
N TYR A 36 -11.42 -4.30 4.35
CA TYR A 36 -11.12 -5.39 5.27
C TYR A 36 -10.12 -4.97 6.36
N MET A 37 -9.07 -4.22 6.01
CA MET A 37 -8.11 -3.70 6.99
C MET A 37 -8.74 -2.70 7.95
N LYS A 38 -9.64 -1.84 7.44
CA LYS A 38 -10.41 -0.92 8.29
C LYS A 38 -11.30 -1.67 9.26
N GLU A 39 -11.97 -2.73 8.82
CA GLU A 39 -12.79 -3.59 9.69
C GLU A 39 -11.94 -4.26 10.78
N ARG A 40 -10.78 -4.82 10.42
CA ARG A 40 -9.82 -5.36 11.39
C ARG A 40 -9.43 -4.32 12.44
N ARG A 41 -9.05 -3.11 12.01
CA ARG A 41 -8.75 -1.99 12.91
C ARG A 41 -9.92 -1.69 13.86
N TYR A 42 -11.14 -1.62 13.35
CA TYR A 42 -12.33 -1.38 14.20
C TYR A 42 -12.56 -2.50 15.22
N ASN A 43 -12.15 -3.73 14.91
CA ASN A 43 -12.20 -4.87 15.83
C ASN A 43 -11.03 -4.91 16.82
N GLY A 44 -10.21 -3.86 16.89
CA GLY A 44 -9.09 -3.73 17.84
C GLY A 44 -7.80 -4.41 17.38
N ASP A 45 -7.65 -4.66 16.07
CA ASP A 45 -6.42 -5.12 15.47
C ASP A 45 -5.44 -3.94 15.30
N TYR A 46 -4.47 -3.85 16.22
CA TYR A 46 -3.47 -2.79 16.20
C TYR A 46 -2.53 -2.91 14.99
N ASP A 47 -2.26 -4.11 14.51
CA ASP A 47 -1.34 -4.34 13.40
C ASP A 47 -1.97 -3.85 12.09
N ALA A 48 -3.28 -4.07 11.91
CA ALA A 48 -4.04 -3.45 10.83
C ALA A 48 -4.02 -1.91 10.91
N SER A 49 -3.94 -1.34 12.11
CA SER A 49 -3.83 0.11 12.30
C SER A 49 -2.47 0.64 11.86
N ILE A 50 -1.39 -0.06 12.23
CA ILE A 50 -0.01 0.28 11.84
C ILE A 50 0.12 0.23 10.31
N VAL A 51 -0.29 -0.87 9.68
CA VAL A 51 -0.22 -1.01 8.21
C VAL A 51 -1.01 0.09 7.49
N LEU A 52 -2.18 0.46 7.99
CA LEU A 52 -2.96 1.55 7.40
C LEU A 52 -2.28 2.92 7.56
N LEU A 53 -1.66 3.17 8.71
CA LEU A 53 -0.92 4.40 8.99
C LEU A 53 0.32 4.53 8.08
N ASP A 54 1.05 3.44 7.93
CA ASP A 54 2.24 3.40 7.10
C ASP A 54 1.89 3.53 5.61
N LEU A 55 0.79 2.91 5.18
CA LEU A 55 0.26 3.10 3.82
C LEU A 55 -0.16 4.56 3.57
N GLU A 56 -0.83 5.22 4.52
CA GLU A 56 -1.20 6.63 4.39
C GLU A 56 0.04 7.53 4.29
N THR A 57 1.05 7.25 5.10
CA THR A 57 2.34 7.96 5.07
C THR A 57 3.08 7.70 3.76
N ALA A 58 3.08 6.46 3.26
CA ALA A 58 3.69 6.10 1.98
C ALA A 58 2.99 6.75 0.80
N ILE A 59 1.65 6.83 0.80
CA ILE A 59 0.87 7.57 -0.22
C ILE A 59 1.21 9.06 -0.19
N SER A 60 1.40 9.64 1.00
CA SER A 60 1.72 11.06 1.16
C SER A 60 3.14 11.39 0.69
N ASN A 61 4.08 10.49 0.92
CA ASN A 61 5.48 10.63 0.50
C ASN A 61 5.71 10.17 -0.95
N ALA A 62 4.78 9.43 -1.55
CA ALA A 62 4.84 9.06 -2.95
C ALA A 62 4.64 10.31 -3.82
N ASP A 63 5.50 10.48 -4.82
CA ASP A 63 5.42 11.55 -5.81
C ASP A 63 4.25 11.32 -6.80
N LEU A 64 3.02 11.21 -6.31
CA LEU A 64 1.84 11.01 -7.15
C LEU A 64 1.46 12.32 -7.85
N THR A 65 1.11 12.25 -9.13
CA THR A 65 0.48 13.39 -9.80
C THR A 65 -0.97 13.55 -9.33
N ASP A 66 -1.56 14.72 -9.52
CA ASP A 66 -2.95 14.96 -9.13
C ASP A 66 -3.91 14.00 -9.83
N ARG A 67 -3.64 13.65 -11.09
CA ARG A 67 -4.43 12.64 -11.82
C ARG A 67 -4.27 11.24 -11.23
N GLN A 68 -3.08 10.87 -10.75
CA GLN A 68 -2.86 9.60 -10.06
C GLN A 68 -3.59 9.57 -8.72
N ARG A 69 -3.58 10.68 -7.94
CA ARG A 69 -4.34 10.81 -6.69
C ARG A 69 -5.85 10.72 -6.91
N GLN A 70 -6.36 11.34 -7.97
CA GLN A 70 -7.78 11.21 -8.35
C GLN A 70 -8.14 9.75 -8.66
N VAL A 71 -7.34 9.05 -9.46
CA VAL A 71 -7.58 7.61 -9.73
C VAL A 71 -7.49 6.78 -8.46
N LEU A 72 -6.50 7.02 -7.59
CA LEU A 72 -6.36 6.36 -6.30
C LEU A 72 -7.65 6.48 -5.47
N ARG A 73 -8.14 7.71 -5.31
CA ARG A 73 -9.37 8.02 -4.56
C ARG A 73 -10.58 7.31 -5.15
N LEU A 74 -10.85 7.52 -6.44
CA LEU A 74 -12.07 7.01 -7.07
C LEU A 74 -12.09 5.47 -7.13
N VAL A 75 -10.96 4.83 -7.41
CA VAL A 75 -10.89 3.37 -7.53
C VAL A 75 -10.91 2.68 -6.17
N TYR A 76 -10.08 3.11 -5.21
CA TYR A 76 -9.83 2.32 -3.99
C TYR A 76 -10.56 2.85 -2.76
N PHE A 77 -10.91 4.14 -2.72
CA PHE A 77 -11.62 4.73 -1.59
C PHE A 77 -13.13 4.86 -1.86
N GLU A 78 -13.53 5.06 -3.11
CA GLU A 78 -14.94 5.14 -3.52
C GLU A 78 -15.44 3.87 -4.23
N ASP A 79 -14.59 2.88 -4.45
CA ASP A 79 -14.92 1.61 -5.11
C ASP A 79 -15.58 1.79 -6.50
N MET A 80 -15.22 2.86 -7.21
CA MET A 80 -15.75 3.08 -8.56
C MET A 80 -15.13 2.10 -9.54
N LYS A 81 -15.97 1.57 -10.44
CA LYS A 81 -15.48 0.72 -11.53
C LYS A 81 -14.62 1.54 -12.48
N GLN A 82 -13.57 0.91 -13.01
CA GLN A 82 -12.60 1.54 -13.90
C GLN A 82 -13.22 2.33 -15.06
N ARG A 83 -14.29 1.80 -15.67
CA ARG A 83 -15.01 2.48 -16.77
C ARG A 83 -15.65 3.80 -16.31
N ASP A 84 -16.20 3.83 -15.10
CA ASP A 84 -16.90 4.99 -14.55
C ASP A 84 -15.88 6.04 -14.11
N VAL A 85 -14.71 5.62 -13.61
CA VAL A 85 -13.55 6.50 -13.35
C VAL A 85 -13.05 7.14 -14.65
N ALA A 86 -12.93 6.36 -15.73
CA ALA A 86 -12.49 6.87 -17.02
C ALA A 86 -13.43 7.97 -17.54
N ILE A 87 -14.74 7.74 -17.46
CA ILE A 87 -15.78 8.72 -17.81
C ILE A 87 -15.68 9.96 -16.91
N SER A 88 -15.61 9.77 -15.59
CA SER A 88 -15.56 10.85 -14.60
C SER A 88 -14.35 11.77 -14.80
N LEU A 89 -13.20 11.20 -15.17
CA LEU A 89 -11.96 11.96 -15.35
C LEU A 89 -11.73 12.45 -16.80
N GLY A 90 -12.59 12.07 -17.75
CA GLY A 90 -12.45 12.41 -19.17
C GLY A 90 -11.22 11.76 -19.81
N ILE A 91 -10.86 10.55 -19.39
CA ILE A 91 -9.70 9.79 -19.90
C ILE A 91 -10.13 8.42 -20.41
N THR A 92 -9.20 7.69 -21.05
CA THR A 92 -9.48 6.34 -21.53
C THR A 92 -9.33 5.29 -20.41
N ALA A 93 -10.05 4.17 -20.52
CA ALA A 93 -9.90 3.06 -19.57
C ALA A 93 -8.45 2.51 -19.51
N PRO A 94 -7.70 2.37 -20.63
CA PRO A 94 -6.27 2.06 -20.58
C PRO A 94 -5.45 3.06 -19.76
N THR A 95 -5.76 4.37 -19.85
CA THR A 95 -5.09 5.40 -19.04
C THR A 95 -5.34 5.20 -17.54
N VAL A 96 -6.56 4.82 -17.14
CA VAL A 96 -6.85 4.47 -15.73
C VAL A 96 -5.97 3.30 -15.27
N ASN A 97 -5.86 2.25 -16.09
CA ASN A 97 -5.02 1.08 -15.77
C ASN A 97 -3.53 1.44 -15.68
N LEU A 98 -3.05 2.34 -16.54
CA LEU A 98 -1.70 2.86 -16.45
C LEU A 98 -1.50 3.60 -15.12
N TYR A 99 -2.42 4.49 -14.74
CA TYR A 99 -2.32 5.22 -13.47
C TYR A 99 -2.38 4.32 -12.24
N LYS A 100 -3.24 3.28 -12.22
CA LYS A 100 -3.25 2.27 -11.15
C LYS A 100 -1.90 1.57 -10.99
N ARG A 101 -1.24 1.24 -12.10
CA ARG A 101 0.09 0.61 -12.07
C ARG A 101 1.16 1.57 -11.55
N LEU A 102 1.17 2.79 -12.07
CA LEU A 102 2.17 3.80 -11.71
C LEU A 102 2.06 4.22 -10.25
N LEU A 103 0.85 4.41 -9.72
CA LEU A 103 0.68 4.76 -8.32
C LEU A 103 1.14 3.61 -7.40
N ALA A 104 0.88 2.36 -7.76
CA ALA A 104 1.30 1.22 -6.96
C ALA A 104 2.84 1.08 -6.96
N GLN A 105 3.48 1.36 -8.09
CA GLN A 105 4.94 1.43 -8.20
C GLN A 105 5.54 2.53 -7.33
N LYS A 106 4.95 3.73 -7.38
CA LYS A 106 5.46 4.87 -6.59
C LYS A 106 5.30 4.66 -5.09
N ILE A 107 4.19 4.07 -4.65
CA ILE A 107 3.97 3.74 -3.25
C ILE A 107 4.93 2.62 -2.81
N ALA A 108 5.09 1.56 -3.61
CA ALA A 108 6.03 0.48 -3.32
C ALA A 108 7.48 0.97 -3.19
N ALA A 109 7.88 1.94 -4.03
CA ALA A 109 9.22 2.54 -3.96
C ALA A 109 9.48 3.28 -2.63
N VAL A 110 8.43 3.80 -1.96
CA VAL A 110 8.57 4.40 -0.62
C VAL A 110 8.85 3.32 0.42
N PHE A 111 8.08 2.22 0.40
CA PHE A 111 8.31 1.08 1.28
C PHE A 111 9.68 0.43 1.05
N GLU A 112 10.10 0.31 -0.21
CA GLU A 112 11.43 -0.16 -0.56
C GLU A 112 12.51 0.75 0.06
N ARG A 113 12.35 2.07 -0.05
CA ARG A 113 13.29 3.03 0.55
C ARG A 113 13.35 2.89 2.08
N TRP A 114 12.20 2.80 2.76
CA TRP A 114 12.15 2.59 4.20
C TRP A 114 12.82 1.28 4.63
N ALA A 115 12.70 0.23 3.81
CA ALA A 115 13.40 -1.04 4.05
C ALA A 115 14.94 -0.89 3.94
N TRP A 116 15.43 -0.03 3.05
CA TRP A 116 16.87 0.28 2.97
C TRP A 116 17.35 1.15 4.13
N GLU A 117 16.48 1.95 4.74
CA GLU A 117 16.78 2.86 5.86
C GLU A 117 16.63 2.19 7.25
N ASP A 118 16.36 0.88 7.29
CA ASP A 118 16.15 0.07 8.51
C ASP A 118 14.98 0.55 9.38
N GLU A 119 13.96 1.16 8.76
CA GLU A 119 12.75 1.63 9.45
C GLU A 119 11.73 0.51 9.75
N GLY A 120 12.19 -0.74 9.89
CA GLY A 120 11.36 -1.90 10.24
C GLY A 120 10.76 -2.67 9.05
N TYR A 121 11.03 -2.27 7.81
CA TYR A 121 10.59 -3.00 6.62
C TYR A 121 11.67 -3.92 6.06
N LYS A 122 11.27 -5.07 5.51
CA LYS A 122 12.20 -6.03 4.87
C LYS A 122 11.94 -6.13 3.38
N LEU A 123 13.01 -6.06 2.59
CA LEU A 123 12.97 -6.35 1.16
C LEU A 123 12.62 -7.82 0.94
N THR A 124 11.64 -8.08 0.09
CA THR A 124 11.24 -9.45 -0.25
C THR A 124 12.10 -10.05 -1.35
N VAL A 125 12.78 -9.21 -2.12
CA VAL A 125 13.88 -9.61 -2.98
C VAL A 125 15.13 -8.93 -2.45
N VAL A 126 16.14 -9.72 -2.04
CA VAL A 126 17.49 -9.18 -1.85
C VAL A 126 17.97 -8.76 -3.24
N SER A 127 17.69 -7.51 -3.61
CA SER A 127 18.21 -6.89 -4.82
C SER A 127 19.71 -6.77 -4.64
N THR A 128 20.46 -7.76 -5.10
CA THR A 128 21.89 -7.65 -5.31
C THR A 128 22.14 -6.42 -6.19
N GLU A 129 22.89 -5.46 -5.64
CA GLU A 129 23.51 -4.32 -6.32
C GLU A 129 22.61 -3.15 -6.73
N ARG A 130 22.43 -2.17 -5.82
CA ARG A 130 22.66 -0.77 -6.23
C ARG A 130 24.16 -0.51 -6.12
N LYS A 131 24.88 -0.61 -7.25
CA LYS A 131 26.19 0.03 -7.35
C LYS A 131 26.00 1.50 -7.03
N ALA A 132 26.68 1.95 -5.97
CA ALA A 132 26.82 3.35 -5.63
C ALA A 132 27.27 4.11 -6.88
N VAL A 133 26.41 5.02 -7.36
CA VAL A 133 26.87 6.09 -8.24
C VAL A 133 27.33 7.19 -7.30
N ALA A 134 28.66 7.30 -7.22
CA ALA A 134 29.36 8.42 -6.59
C ALA A 134 29.18 9.70 -7.41
#